data_AF-A0A954R582-F1
#
_entry.id   AF-A0A954R582-F1
#
_cell.length_a   1.000
_cell.length_b   1.000
_cell.length_c   1.000
_cell.angle_alpha   90.00
_cell.angle_beta   90.00
_cell.angle_gamma   90.00
#
_symmetry.space_group_name_H-M   'P 1'
#
loop_
_entity.id
_entity.type
_entity.pdbx_description
1 polymer ?
#
loop_
_entity_poly.entity_id
_entity_poly.type
_entity_poly.pdbx_seq_one_letter_code
_entity_poly.pdbx_strand_id
1 'polypeptide(L)'
;MTTQILAARAGEVTAEMKFVAERERLPVETILAEVASGRMVIPANKVHVQGRLEPMAIGIAAKCKINANIGNSAVTSNVGEELDKLHMAVHHGADTVMDLSTGKDIDNIRRRIIDASPVPIGTVPIYQMLEELGGNIEDM
;
A
#
# COMPACT_ATOMS: atom_id res chain seq x y z
N MET A 1 19.37 3.79 -2.67
CA MET A 1 18.44 2.63 -2.66
C MET A 1 17.65 2.62 -3.96
N THR A 2 17.53 1.48 -4.64
CA THR A 2 16.79 1.35 -5.91
C THR A 2 15.30 1.20 -5.68
N THR A 3 14.48 1.95 -6.42
CA THR A 3 13.01 1.83 -6.52
C THR A 3 12.63 1.09 -7.80
N GLN A 4 11.37 0.65 -7.93
CA GLN A 4 10.90 -0.06 -9.12
C GLN A 4 11.08 0.76 -10.42
N ILE A 5 10.85 2.08 -10.37
CA ILE A 5 11.08 2.96 -11.54
C ILE A 5 12.57 3.12 -11.89
N LEU A 6 13.46 3.14 -10.90
CA LEU A 6 14.90 3.20 -11.15
C LEU A 6 15.42 1.90 -11.77
N ALA A 7 14.99 0.75 -11.25
CA ALA A 7 15.29 -0.55 -11.83
C ALA A 7 14.76 -0.65 -13.27
N ALA A 8 13.51 -0.23 -13.51
CA ALA A 8 12.89 -0.28 -14.83
C ALA A 8 13.66 0.56 -15.87
N ARG A 9 14.06 1.78 -15.49
CA ARG A 9 14.84 2.67 -16.36
C ARG A 9 16.26 2.17 -16.63
N ALA A 10 16.80 1.33 -15.75
CA ALA A 10 18.05 0.61 -15.97
C ALA A 10 17.88 -0.65 -16.84
N GLY A 11 16.65 -0.98 -17.27
CA GLY A 11 16.34 -2.21 -18.00
C GLY A 11 16.33 -3.46 -17.13
N GLU A 12 16.32 -3.30 -15.80
CA GLU A 12 16.32 -4.41 -14.85
C GLU A 12 14.88 -4.88 -14.55
N VAL A 13 14.64 -6.17 -14.78
CA VAL A 13 13.39 -6.84 -14.41
C VAL A 13 13.48 -7.39 -12.99
N THR A 14 12.75 -6.78 -12.07
CA THR A 14 12.71 -7.18 -10.65
C THR A 14 11.82 -8.39 -10.40
N ALA A 15 11.91 -8.98 -9.21
CA ALA A 15 11.01 -10.07 -8.80
C ALA A 15 9.55 -9.59 -8.71
N GLU A 16 9.32 -8.36 -8.26
CA GLU A 16 7.98 -7.77 -8.18
C GLU A 16 7.38 -7.55 -9.57
N MET A 17 8.19 -7.13 -10.56
CA MET A 17 7.73 -7.02 -11.95
C MET A 17 7.30 -8.36 -12.54
N LYS A 18 8.05 -9.44 -12.25
CA LYS A 18 7.67 -10.80 -12.68
C LYS A 18 6.37 -11.25 -12.02
N PHE A 19 6.23 -11.00 -10.71
CA PHE A 19 5.03 -11.34 -9.96
C PHE A 19 3.77 -10.65 -10.54
N VAL A 20 3.84 -9.33 -10.78
CA VAL A 20 2.69 -8.60 -11.33
C VAL A 20 2.43 -8.94 -12.80
N ALA A 21 3.46 -9.26 -13.59
CA ALA A 21 3.28 -9.72 -14.97
C ALA A 21 2.43 -11.00 -15.01
N GLU A 22 2.74 -11.96 -14.15
CA GLU A 22 2.01 -13.22 -14.04
C GLU A 22 0.57 -13.00 -13.52
N ARG A 23 0.41 -12.16 -12.50
CA ARG A 23 -0.90 -11.79 -11.91
C ARG A 23 -1.83 -11.09 -12.90
N GLU A 24 -1.30 -10.17 -13.70
CA GLU A 24 -2.05 -9.41 -14.70
C GLU A 24 -2.22 -10.18 -16.01
N ARG A 25 -1.49 -11.28 -16.21
CA ARG A 25 -1.37 -12.00 -17.49
C ARG A 25 -0.86 -11.11 -18.61
N LEU A 26 0.17 -10.32 -18.30
CA LEU A 26 0.87 -9.44 -19.24
C LEU A 26 2.32 -9.90 -19.42
N PRO A 27 2.94 -9.64 -20.58
CA PRO A 27 4.38 -9.83 -20.74
C PRO A 27 5.16 -8.96 -19.75
N VAL A 28 6.26 -9.49 -19.20
CA VAL A 28 7.07 -8.76 -18.22
C VAL A 28 7.74 -7.53 -18.86
N GLU A 29 7.98 -7.57 -20.17
CA GLU A 29 8.48 -6.46 -20.97
C GLU A 29 7.47 -5.31 -21.01
N THR A 30 6.17 -5.62 -21.02
CA THR A 30 5.11 -4.62 -20.91
C THR A 30 5.15 -3.96 -19.54
N ILE A 31 5.25 -4.73 -18.46
CA ILE A 31 5.37 -4.19 -17.10
C ILE A 31 6.61 -3.29 -17.00
N LEU A 32 7.77 -3.76 -17.46
CA LEU A 32 9.02 -3.01 -17.46
C LEU A 32 8.88 -1.67 -18.20
N ALA A 33 8.32 -1.68 -19.41
CA ALA A 33 8.13 -0.48 -20.23
C ALA A 33 7.13 0.51 -19.60
N GLU A 34 6.01 0.03 -19.04
CA GLU A 34 5.03 0.87 -18.36
C GLU A 34 5.59 1.50 -17.08
N VAL A 35 6.38 0.75 -16.30
CA VAL A 35 7.03 1.27 -15.09
C VAL A 35 8.14 2.26 -15.46
N ALA A 36 8.98 1.95 -16.46
CA ALA A 36 10.07 2.83 -16.89
C ALA A 36 9.55 4.18 -17.43
N SER A 37 8.43 4.15 -18.15
CA SER A 37 7.74 5.34 -18.67
C SER A 37 6.92 6.10 -17.62
N GLY A 38 6.74 5.53 -16.42
CA GLY A 38 5.98 6.15 -15.33
C GLY A 38 4.46 6.07 -15.49
N ARG A 39 3.95 5.22 -16.39
CA ARG A 39 2.51 4.97 -16.60
C ARG A 39 1.95 3.86 -15.73
N MET A 40 2.83 3.10 -15.08
CA MET A 40 2.50 2.08 -14.10
C MET A 40 3.40 2.21 -12.88
N VAL A 41 2.84 1.94 -11.70
CA VAL A 41 3.56 1.85 -10.45
C VAL A 41 3.34 0.49 -9.79
N ILE A 42 4.34 0.04 -9.02
CA ILE A 42 4.27 -1.14 -8.17
C ILE A 42 4.58 -0.66 -6.74
N PRO A 43 3.57 -0.46 -5.87
CA PRO A 43 3.78 0.04 -4.51
C PRO A 43 4.36 -1.09 -3.64
N ALA A 44 5.68 -1.16 -3.60
CA ALA A 44 6.42 -2.25 -2.98
C ALA A 44 7.50 -1.69 -2.04
N ASN A 45 7.09 -1.18 -0.87
CA ASN A 45 8.04 -0.80 0.16
C ASN A 45 8.82 -2.06 0.59
N LYS A 46 10.16 -1.96 0.61
CA LYS A 46 11.05 -3.09 0.89
C LYS A 46 10.78 -3.79 2.22
N VAL A 47 10.34 -3.05 3.23
CA VAL A 47 9.98 -3.62 4.53
C VAL A 47 8.73 -4.49 4.41
N HIS A 48 7.72 -4.03 3.66
CA HIS A 48 6.47 -4.77 3.49
C HIS A 48 6.64 -5.97 2.55
N VAL A 49 7.49 -5.86 1.52
CA VAL A 49 7.86 -6.97 0.61
C VAL A 49 8.52 -8.13 1.37
N GLN A 50 9.23 -7.87 2.46
CA GLN A 50 9.82 -8.93 3.30
C GLN A 50 8.76 -9.69 4.12
N GLY A 51 7.56 -9.14 4.25
CA GLY A 51 6.44 -9.73 4.98
C GLY A 51 5.46 -10.44 4.05
N ARG A 52 4.18 -10.04 4.14
CA ARG A 52 3.06 -10.70 3.44
C ARG A 52 2.70 -10.07 2.10
N LEU A 53 3.32 -8.95 1.73
CA LEU A 53 2.92 -8.20 0.54
C LEU A 53 3.02 -9.07 -0.71
N GLU A 54 1.89 -9.23 -1.40
CA GLU A 54 1.81 -9.72 -2.76
C GLU A 54 1.80 -8.52 -3.72
N PRO A 55 2.86 -8.31 -4.51
CA PRO A 55 2.96 -7.14 -5.38
C PRO A 55 1.75 -6.95 -6.30
N MET A 56 1.41 -5.68 -6.55
CA MET A 56 0.30 -5.26 -7.40
C MET A 56 0.74 -4.16 -8.36
N ALA A 57 0.27 -4.20 -9.60
CA ALA A 57 0.50 -3.15 -10.59
C ALA A 57 -0.70 -2.19 -10.66
N ILE A 58 -0.42 -0.89 -10.66
CA ILE A 58 -1.43 0.17 -10.85
C ILE A 58 -1.03 0.96 -12.09
N GLY A 59 -1.82 0.87 -13.15
CA GLY A 59 -1.58 1.57 -14.42
C GLY A 59 -2.63 1.18 -15.46
N ILE A 60 -2.77 1.98 -16.53
CA ILE A 60 -3.83 1.81 -17.54
C ILE A 60 -3.74 0.47 -18.27
N ALA A 61 -2.53 -0.08 -18.45
CA ALA A 61 -2.31 -1.37 -19.10
C ALA A 61 -2.71 -2.58 -18.23
N ALA A 62 -2.82 -2.41 -16.91
CA ALA A 62 -3.23 -3.45 -15.97
C ALA A 62 -4.75 -3.42 -15.74
N LYS A 63 -5.30 -4.44 -15.05
CA LYS A 63 -6.71 -4.39 -14.62
C LYS A 63 -6.95 -3.17 -13.72
N CYS A 64 -8.16 -2.62 -13.76
CA CYS A 64 -8.58 -1.58 -12.81
C CYS A 64 -8.40 -2.09 -11.37
N LYS A 65 -7.92 -1.23 -10.47
CA LYS A 65 -7.66 -1.54 -9.06
C LYS A 65 -8.58 -0.73 -8.16
N ILE A 66 -9.02 -1.33 -7.06
CA ILE A 66 -9.92 -0.71 -6.08
C ILE A 66 -9.19 -0.58 -4.74
N ASN A 67 -9.34 0.57 -4.10
CA ASN A 67 -8.84 0.83 -2.76
C ASN A 67 -9.98 0.81 -1.74
N ALA A 68 -9.75 0.22 -0.57
CA ALA A 68 -10.63 0.37 0.59
C ALA A 68 -9.97 1.22 1.68
N ASN A 69 -10.74 2.11 2.30
CA ASN A 69 -10.27 2.90 3.44
C ASN A 69 -10.74 2.26 4.75
N ILE A 70 -9.80 2.04 5.65
CA ILE A 70 -10.03 1.64 7.04
C ILE A 70 -9.40 2.70 7.96
N GLY A 71 -9.46 2.49 9.28
CA GLY A 71 -8.86 3.39 10.24
C GLY A 71 -9.68 3.50 11.52
N ASN A 72 -8.97 3.68 12.62
CA ASN A 72 -9.58 4.02 13.89
C ASN A 72 -10.04 5.49 13.89
N SER A 73 -10.97 5.81 14.78
CA SER A 73 -11.36 7.18 15.05
C SER A 73 -11.07 7.51 16.51
N ALA A 74 -10.98 8.79 16.85
CA ALA A 74 -10.81 9.25 18.24
C ALA A 74 -11.89 8.72 19.22
N VAL A 75 -13.02 8.24 18.69
CA VAL A 75 -14.18 7.82 19.47
C VAL A 75 -14.33 6.29 19.51
N THR A 76 -13.82 5.56 18.52
CA THR A 76 -14.06 4.10 18.35
C THR A 76 -12.94 3.39 17.58
N SER A 77 -12.82 2.08 17.86
CA SER A 77 -11.94 1.08 17.24
C SER A 77 -10.63 0.76 17.94
N ASN A 78 -10.33 -0.55 18.00
CA ASN A 78 -9.12 -1.15 18.54
C ASN A 78 -8.42 -1.99 17.47
N VAL A 79 -7.21 -2.49 17.78
CA VAL A 79 -6.39 -3.29 16.83
C VAL A 79 -7.17 -4.45 16.18
N GLY A 80 -8.01 -5.15 16.95
CA GLY A 80 -8.77 -6.30 16.43
C GLY A 80 -9.79 -5.88 15.37
N GLU A 81 -10.54 -4.81 15.63
CA GLU A 81 -11.54 -4.29 14.68
C GLU A 81 -10.89 -3.80 13.38
N GLU A 82 -9.72 -3.15 13.44
CA GLU A 82 -9.01 -2.73 12.22
C GLU A 82 -8.46 -3.91 11.42
N LEU A 83 -8.02 -4.97 12.08
CA LEU A 83 -7.60 -6.21 11.40
C LEU A 83 -8.79 -6.93 10.75
N ASP A 84 -9.96 -6.93 11.40
CA ASP A 84 -11.17 -7.50 10.83
C ASP A 84 -11.63 -6.71 9.60
N LYS A 85 -11.58 -5.37 9.65
CA LYS A 85 -11.85 -4.50 8.49
C LYS A 85 -10.88 -4.75 7.34
N LEU A 86 -9.58 -4.87 7.63
CA LEU A 86 -8.56 -5.23 6.63
C LEU A 86 -8.90 -6.57 5.97
N HIS A 87 -9.17 -7.60 6.77
CA HIS A 87 -9.50 -8.93 6.27
C HIS A 87 -10.76 -8.87 5.40
N MET A 88 -11.82 -8.20 5.85
CA MET A 88 -13.05 -8.05 5.08
C MET A 88 -12.81 -7.33 3.74
N ALA A 89 -12.07 -6.22 3.76
CA ALA A 89 -11.78 -5.45 2.55
C ALA A 89 -11.05 -6.31 1.51
N VAL A 90 -9.99 -7.00 1.92
CA VAL A 90 -9.20 -7.87 1.03
C VAL A 90 -10.03 -9.06 0.56
N HIS A 91 -10.79 -9.70 1.45
CA HIS A 91 -11.66 -10.83 1.12
C HIS A 91 -12.69 -10.48 0.03
N HIS A 92 -13.22 -9.26 0.06
CA HIS A 92 -14.18 -8.77 -0.93
C HIS A 92 -13.54 -8.09 -2.15
N GLY A 93 -12.21 -8.15 -2.30
CA GLY A 93 -11.53 -7.77 -3.52
C GLY A 93 -10.92 -6.37 -3.54
N ALA A 94 -10.63 -5.76 -2.38
CA ALA A 94 -9.79 -4.56 -2.35
C ALA A 94 -8.36 -4.91 -2.78
N ASP A 95 -7.84 -4.21 -3.79
CA ASP A 95 -6.48 -4.38 -4.31
C ASP A 95 -5.43 -3.64 -3.47
N THR A 96 -5.85 -2.57 -2.78
CA THR A 96 -5.06 -1.81 -1.82
C THR A 96 -5.93 -1.40 -0.65
N VAL A 97 -5.30 -1.10 0.48
CA VAL A 97 -6.00 -0.56 1.65
C VAL A 97 -5.26 0.68 2.14
N MET A 98 -5.99 1.71 2.55
CA MET A 98 -5.42 2.84 3.27
C MET A 98 -5.83 2.82 4.73
N ASP A 99 -4.86 2.96 5.62
CA ASP A 99 -5.07 3.26 7.03
C ASP A 99 -5.17 4.78 7.21
N LEU A 100 -6.39 5.25 7.47
CA LEU A 100 -6.71 6.66 7.71
C LEU A 100 -6.98 6.96 9.19
N SER A 101 -6.38 6.17 10.09
CA SER A 101 -6.52 6.36 11.54
C SER A 101 -6.18 7.78 12.00
N THR A 102 -7.03 8.33 12.88
CA THR A 102 -6.89 9.67 13.49
C THR A 102 -6.97 9.65 15.01
N GLY A 103 -7.08 8.48 15.63
CA GLY A 103 -7.16 8.31 17.08
C GLY A 103 -5.82 8.03 17.76
N LYS A 104 -5.88 7.48 18.97
CA LYS A 104 -4.68 7.06 19.73
C LYS A 104 -4.08 5.78 19.14
N ASP A 105 -2.81 5.53 19.47
CA ASP A 105 -2.09 4.28 19.18
C ASP A 105 -1.99 3.92 17.69
N ILE A 106 -1.97 4.94 16.81
CA ILE A 106 -1.83 4.81 15.34
C ILE A 106 -0.64 3.91 14.99
N ASP A 107 0.49 4.12 15.66
CA ASP A 107 1.73 3.39 15.43
C ASP A 107 1.57 1.87 15.59
N ASN A 108 0.99 1.42 16.70
CA ASN A 108 0.80 0.01 16.98
C ASN A 108 -0.22 -0.60 16.02
N ILE A 109 -1.38 0.06 15.85
CA ILE A 109 -2.44 -0.39 14.94
C ILE A 109 -1.89 -0.57 13.53
N ARG A 110 -1.17 0.44 13.01
CA ARG A 110 -0.63 0.39 11.65
C ARG A 110 0.44 -0.68 11.48
N ARG A 111 1.32 -0.89 12.46
CA ARG A 111 2.29 -2.01 12.41
C ARG A 111 1.56 -3.34 12.26
N ARG A 112 0.50 -3.57 13.04
CA ARG A 112 -0.30 -4.79 12.99
C ARG A 112 -1.03 -4.94 11.65
N ILE A 113 -1.56 -3.85 11.08
CA ILE A 113 -2.16 -3.83 9.74
C ILE A 113 -1.13 -4.22 8.68
N ILE A 114 0.06 -3.60 8.68
CA ILE A 114 1.11 -3.88 7.70
C ILE A 114 1.58 -5.34 7.79
N ASP A 115 1.80 -5.85 9.01
CA ASP A 115 2.23 -7.24 9.25
C ASP A 115 1.19 -8.27 8.76
N ALA A 116 -0.10 -7.93 8.84
CA ALA A 116 -1.19 -8.79 8.42
C ALA A 116 -1.55 -8.66 6.94
N SER A 117 -1.30 -7.51 6.31
CA SER A 117 -1.81 -7.17 4.98
C SER A 117 -1.03 -7.84 3.85
N PRO A 118 -1.72 -8.58 2.96
CA PRO A 118 -1.13 -9.07 1.72
C PRO A 118 -1.18 -8.03 0.59
N VAL A 119 -1.90 -6.93 0.76
CA VAL A 119 -2.04 -5.86 -0.24
C VAL A 119 -1.29 -4.60 0.18
N PRO A 120 -0.89 -3.71 -0.76
CA PRO A 120 -0.25 -2.45 -0.42
C PRO A 120 -1.06 -1.62 0.60
N ILE A 121 -0.37 -1.09 1.60
CA ILE A 121 -0.93 -0.18 2.59
C ILE A 121 -0.53 1.26 2.29
N GLY A 122 -1.54 2.12 2.10
CA GLY A 122 -1.36 3.57 2.02
C GLY A 122 -1.72 4.27 3.34
N THR A 123 -1.23 5.49 3.49
CA THR A 123 -1.48 6.34 4.67
C THR A 123 -1.54 7.80 4.24
N VAL A 124 -2.07 8.66 5.10
CA VAL A 124 -1.98 10.12 4.98
C VAL A 124 -1.12 10.63 6.15
N PRO A 125 0.20 10.85 5.98
CA PRO A 125 1.12 11.11 7.09
C PRO A 125 0.76 12.31 7.97
N ILE A 126 0.13 13.33 7.38
CA ILE A 126 -0.30 14.54 8.10
C ILE A 126 -1.34 14.24 9.20
N TYR A 127 -2.11 13.15 9.10
CA TYR A 127 -3.10 12.80 10.13
C TYR A 127 -2.42 12.40 11.44
N GLN A 128 -1.37 11.58 11.37
CA GLN A 128 -0.60 11.21 12.55
C GLN A 128 0.17 12.41 13.11
N MET A 129 0.77 13.22 12.24
CA MET A 129 1.50 14.42 12.67
C MET A 129 0.59 15.37 13.45
N LEU A 130 -0.63 15.62 12.97
CA LEU A 130 -1.58 16.49 13.66
C LEU A 130 -2.02 15.92 15.01
N GLU A 131 -2.22 14.60 15.12
CA GLU A 131 -2.52 13.94 16.40
C GLU A 131 -1.35 14.06 17.39
N GLU A 132 -0.11 13.91 16.93
CA GLU A 132 1.11 14.08 17.74
C GLU A 132 1.28 15.53 18.25
N LEU A 133 0.74 16.51 17.51
CA LEU A 133 0.68 17.93 17.89
C LEU A 133 -0.57 18.28 18.72
N GLY A 134 -1.37 17.29 19.14
CA GLY A 134 -2.58 17.52 19.94
C GLY A 134 -3.72 18.22 19.20
N GLY A 135 -3.73 18.17 17.86
CA GLY A 135 -4.76 18.77 17.02
C GLY A 135 -4.51 20.25 16.68
N ASN A 136 -3.39 20.83 17.11
CA ASN A 136 -3.05 22.23 16.82
C ASN A 136 -2.43 22.39 15.44
N ILE A 137 -3.21 22.88 14.48
CA ILE A 137 -2.73 23.12 13.11
C ILE A 137 -1.63 24.20 13.06
N GLU A 138 -1.63 25.14 14.02
CA GLU A 138 -0.63 26.24 14.08
C GLU A 138 0.78 25.75 14.44
N ASP A 139 0.90 24.55 15.02
CA ASP A 139 2.17 23.95 15.44
C ASP A 139 2.83 23.06 14.36
N MET A 140 2.22 22.99 13.16
CA MET A 140 2.69 22.22 12.00
C MET A 140 3.75 22.96 11.19
#